data_AF-A0A2V7WEQ8-F1
#
_entry.id   AF-A0A2V7WEQ8-F1
#
_cell.length_a   1.000
_cell.length_b   1.000
_cell.length_c   1.000
_cell.angle_alpha   90.00
_cell.angle_beta   90.00
_cell.angle_gamma   90.00
#
_symmetry.space_group_name_H-M   'P 1'
#
loop_
_entity.id
_entity.type
_entity.pdbx_description
1 polymer ?
#
loop_
_entity_poly.entity_id
_entity_poly.type
_entity_poly.pdbx_seq_one_letter_code
_entity_poly.pdbx_strand_id
1 'polypeptide(L)'
;MRNGFVLLALALAPITASAARVTFTRVIPPPHDLGMARRAAVIYAIGDNEKITTFVERFIDYAGRATLRIDNAVENNQHLSALNDATLRTIRQEHPADVYIGVNAFSCSGTQSSGEGTSPRAVSLSEEERDVAYEQAARYAALDAADAITPRTVRESIELDDTAPAFDQGIGLINANRLTEAQKLWQATLRRERQSAALNFNLSAVCEALGDMKSAEEYLRAAVRLSPAETRYRFGLDSFLQRNAMQRK
;
A
#
# COMPACT_ATOMS: atom_id res chain seq x y z
N MET A 1 23.45 11.04 -68.56
CA MET A 1 23.42 11.35 -67.12
C MET A 1 21.97 11.21 -66.65
N ARG A 2 21.67 10.21 -65.83
CA ARG A 2 20.30 9.82 -65.46
C ARG A 2 20.10 10.23 -63.99
N ASN A 3 19.40 11.35 -63.77
CA ASN A 3 19.15 11.88 -62.44
C ASN A 3 18.11 11.01 -61.72
N GLY A 4 18.56 10.23 -60.72
CA GLY A 4 17.67 9.49 -59.83
C GLY A 4 17.21 10.38 -58.68
N PHE A 5 15.90 10.59 -58.57
CA PHE A 5 15.28 11.16 -57.37
C PHE A 5 15.10 10.06 -56.33
N VAL A 6 15.67 10.24 -55.14
CA VAL A 6 15.43 9.39 -53.98
C VAL A 6 14.28 10.02 -53.17
N LEU A 7 13.10 9.41 -53.19
CA LEU A 7 12.01 9.74 -52.28
C LEU A 7 12.32 9.14 -50.91
N LEU A 8 12.62 9.98 -49.94
CA LEU A 8 12.75 9.59 -48.54
C LEU A 8 11.36 9.58 -47.89
N ALA A 9 10.75 8.41 -47.77
CA ALA A 9 9.53 8.24 -46.99
C ALA A 9 9.89 8.20 -45.50
N LEU A 10 9.64 9.30 -44.78
CA LEU A 10 9.66 9.31 -43.31
C LEU A 10 8.42 8.58 -42.80
N ALA A 11 8.60 7.33 -42.37
CA ALA A 11 7.60 6.63 -41.57
C ALA A 11 7.53 7.30 -40.18
N LEU A 12 6.52 8.13 -39.96
CA LEU A 12 6.13 8.57 -38.62
C LEU A 12 5.63 7.34 -37.86
N ALA A 13 6.43 6.83 -36.93
CA ALA A 13 5.95 5.85 -35.97
C ALA A 13 4.77 6.46 -35.20
N PRO A 14 3.64 5.73 -35.06
CA PRO A 14 2.51 6.23 -34.28
C PRO A 14 3.00 6.43 -32.85
N ILE A 15 2.98 7.68 -32.38
CA ILE A 15 3.12 7.99 -30.96
C ILE A 15 1.90 7.37 -30.31
N THR A 16 2.06 6.24 -29.64
CA THR A 16 1.00 5.68 -28.80
C THR A 16 0.79 6.67 -27.66
N ALA A 17 -0.24 7.51 -27.77
CA ALA A 17 -0.65 8.38 -26.69
C ALA A 17 -0.96 7.49 -25.48
N SER A 18 -0.23 7.71 -24.38
CA SER A 18 -0.52 7.04 -23.11
C SER A 18 -1.97 7.34 -22.74
N ALA A 19 -2.77 6.30 -22.45
CA ALA A 19 -4.16 6.46 -22.11
C ALA A 19 -4.32 7.44 -20.93
N ALA A 20 -5.25 8.39 -21.07
CA ALA A 20 -5.43 9.46 -20.09
C ALA A 20 -5.92 8.90 -18.75
N ARG A 21 -5.32 9.39 -17.65
CA ARG A 21 -5.43 8.77 -16.33
C ARG A 21 -5.63 9.82 -15.24
N VAL A 22 -6.36 9.45 -14.20
CA VAL A 22 -6.26 10.11 -12.89
C VAL A 22 -5.34 9.29 -12.01
N THR A 23 -4.37 9.95 -11.37
CA THR A 23 -3.40 9.31 -10.48
C THR A 23 -3.48 9.95 -9.10
N PHE A 24 -3.55 9.14 -8.06
CA PHE A 24 -3.66 9.61 -6.68
C PHE A 24 -2.93 8.66 -5.74
N THR A 25 -2.67 9.13 -4.53
CA THR A 25 -2.02 8.35 -3.49
C THR A 25 -3.06 7.96 -2.46
N ARG A 26 -3.16 6.66 -2.18
CA ARG A 26 -4.03 6.09 -1.14
C ARG A 26 -3.17 5.64 0.04
N VAL A 27 -3.64 5.91 1.24
CA VAL A 27 -3.10 5.33 2.47
C VAL A 27 -3.93 4.10 2.83
N ILE A 28 -3.27 2.95 2.93
CA ILE A 28 -3.85 1.69 3.37
C ILE A 28 -3.53 1.57 4.86
N PRO A 29 -4.55 1.47 5.74
CA PRO A 29 -4.32 1.33 7.17
C PRO A 29 -3.59 0.00 7.48
N PRO A 30 -2.77 -0.05 8.54
CA PRO A 30 -2.15 -1.29 8.98
C PRO A 30 -3.19 -2.28 9.51
N PRO A 31 -2.93 -3.60 9.42
CA PRO A 31 -3.75 -4.63 10.06
C PRO A 31 -3.96 -4.42 11.57
N HIS A 32 -2.94 -3.91 12.26
CA HIS A 32 -2.99 -3.55 13.67
C HIS A 32 -2.89 -2.03 13.81
N ASP A 33 -4.04 -1.38 13.96
CA ASP A 33 -4.11 0.07 14.17
C ASP A 33 -3.64 0.42 15.58
N LEU A 34 -2.52 1.15 15.65
CA LEU A 34 -1.97 1.71 16.89
C LEU A 34 -2.64 3.05 17.28
N GLY A 35 -3.69 3.44 16.56
CA GLY A 35 -4.40 4.69 16.73
C GLY A 35 -3.52 5.90 16.41
N MET A 36 -3.56 6.91 17.27
CA MET A 36 -2.80 8.16 17.08
C MET A 36 -1.38 8.09 17.66
N ALA A 37 -0.87 6.89 17.96
CA ALA A 37 0.46 6.71 18.52
C ALA A 37 1.54 7.30 17.60
N ARG A 38 2.42 8.13 18.17
CA ARG A 38 3.58 8.70 17.47
C ARG A 38 4.88 8.15 18.02
N ARG A 39 4.84 7.60 19.23
CA ARG A 39 5.96 6.94 19.91
C ARG A 39 5.57 5.54 20.35
N ALA A 40 6.32 4.55 19.91
CA ALA A 40 6.26 3.19 20.40
C ALA A 40 7.58 2.81 21.07
N ALA A 41 7.54 1.90 22.03
CA ALA A 41 8.73 1.24 22.56
C ALA A 41 8.58 -0.27 22.41
N VAL A 42 9.58 -0.93 21.83
CA VAL A 42 9.63 -2.39 21.82
C VAL A 42 10.10 -2.83 23.19
N ILE A 43 9.27 -3.61 23.89
CA ILE A 43 9.51 -3.98 25.30
C ILE A 43 9.87 -5.45 25.48
N TYR A 44 9.57 -6.28 24.48
CA TYR A 44 10.09 -7.64 24.41
C TYR A 44 9.86 -8.30 23.04
N ALA A 45 10.65 -9.33 22.74
CA ALA A 45 10.48 -10.27 21.64
C ALA A 45 10.77 -11.71 22.13
N ILE A 46 9.88 -12.66 21.87
CA ILE A 46 10.00 -14.07 22.26
C ILE A 46 10.42 -14.86 21.01
N GLY A 47 11.59 -15.50 21.05
CA GLY A 47 12.10 -16.32 19.95
C GLY A 47 13.41 -17.03 20.29
N ASP A 48 13.80 -18.01 19.46
CA ASP A 48 15.11 -18.68 19.60
C ASP A 48 16.24 -17.64 19.54
N ASN A 49 17.03 -17.61 20.60
CA ASN A 49 17.82 -16.46 21.07
C ASN A 49 18.93 -15.93 20.12
N GLU A 50 19.24 -16.57 19.00
CA GLU A 50 20.44 -16.22 18.23
C GLU A 50 20.33 -14.93 17.41
N LYS A 51 19.14 -14.58 16.89
CA LYS A 51 18.97 -13.45 15.94
C LYS A 51 17.93 -12.41 16.37
N ILE A 52 17.57 -12.39 17.66
CA ILE A 52 16.59 -11.44 18.20
C ILE A 52 17.04 -9.98 18.07
N THR A 53 18.31 -9.69 18.27
CA THR A 53 18.88 -8.35 18.09
C THR A 53 18.70 -7.88 16.64
N THR A 54 19.03 -8.74 15.67
CA THR A 54 18.84 -8.47 14.24
C THR A 54 17.38 -8.18 13.92
N PHE A 55 16.45 -8.97 14.48
CA PHE A 55 15.02 -8.72 14.31
C PHE A 55 14.62 -7.35 14.86
N VAL A 56 14.97 -7.03 16.11
CA VAL A 56 14.56 -5.77 16.77
C VAL A 56 15.12 -4.56 16.04
N GLU A 57 16.40 -4.58 15.69
CA GLU A 57 17.04 -3.48 14.93
C GLU A 57 16.36 -3.24 13.58
N ARG A 58 16.05 -4.31 12.85
CA ARG A 58 15.40 -4.21 11.54
C ARG A 58 13.95 -3.77 11.65
N PHE A 59 13.24 -4.24 12.66
CA PHE A 59 11.86 -3.82 12.91
C PHE A 59 11.80 -2.33 13.22
N ILE A 60 12.70 -1.83 14.08
CA ILE A 60 12.79 -0.41 14.41
C ILE A 60 13.16 0.42 13.17
N ASP A 61 14.12 -0.03 12.34
CA ASP A 61 14.47 0.66 11.09
C ASP A 61 13.27 0.72 10.12
N TYR A 62 12.61 -0.41 9.87
CA TYR A 62 11.49 -0.46 8.92
C TYR A 62 10.29 0.35 9.39
N ALA A 63 9.84 0.14 10.64
CA ALA A 63 8.68 0.84 11.15
C ALA A 63 8.99 2.32 11.48
N GLY A 64 10.23 2.63 11.85
CA GLY A 64 10.71 3.99 12.10
C GLY A 64 10.78 4.90 10.87
N ARG A 65 10.80 4.32 9.66
CA ARG A 65 10.69 5.08 8.39
C ARG A 65 9.28 5.60 8.13
N ALA A 66 8.28 5.06 8.82
CA ALA A 66 6.94 5.64 8.84
C ALA A 66 6.90 6.85 9.79
N THR A 67 5.72 7.40 10.04
CA THR A 67 5.53 8.50 11.00
C THR A 67 5.66 8.07 12.48
N LEU A 68 5.91 6.78 12.74
CA LEU A 68 5.99 6.20 14.08
C LEU A 68 7.44 6.16 14.55
N ARG A 69 7.78 6.88 15.61
CA ARG A 69 9.11 6.76 16.25
C ARG A 69 9.12 5.54 17.16
N ILE A 70 10.03 4.61 16.92
CA ILE A 70 10.17 3.42 17.76
C ILE A 70 11.48 3.47 18.54
N ASP A 71 11.37 3.24 19.85
CA ASP A 71 12.50 3.10 20.76
C ASP A 71 12.77 1.63 21.13
N ASN A 72 14.04 1.30 21.36
CA ASN A 72 14.44 -0.04 21.78
C ASN A 72 14.54 -0.10 23.31
N ALA A 73 13.54 -0.69 23.98
CA ALA A 73 13.57 -0.92 25.42
C ALA A 73 14.00 -2.36 25.78
N VAL A 74 14.69 -3.07 24.88
CA VAL A 74 15.10 -4.47 25.03
C VAL A 74 16.63 -4.62 25.12
N GLU A 75 17.35 -3.61 25.65
CA GLU A 75 18.80 -3.66 25.74
C GLU A 75 19.31 -4.94 26.45
N ASN A 76 20.33 -5.58 25.85
CA ASN A 76 21.00 -6.77 26.36
C ASN A 76 20.08 -7.98 26.66
N ASN A 77 18.92 -8.10 25.99
CA ASN A 77 17.96 -9.20 26.18
C ASN A 77 17.38 -9.34 27.61
N GLN A 78 17.59 -8.35 28.49
CA GLN A 78 17.20 -8.47 29.91
C GLN A 78 15.68 -8.39 30.12
N HIS A 79 14.96 -7.66 29.26
CA HIS A 79 13.53 -7.41 29.42
C HIS A 79 12.63 -8.55 28.89
N LEU A 80 13.23 -9.58 28.26
CA LEU A 80 12.53 -10.71 27.64
C LEU A 80 12.04 -11.77 28.63
N SER A 81 12.75 -11.92 29.76
CA SER A 81 12.59 -13.06 30.66
C SER A 81 11.73 -12.78 31.90
N ALA A 82 11.40 -11.51 32.18
CA ALA A 82 10.82 -11.10 33.47
C ALA A 82 9.85 -9.90 33.37
N LEU A 83 8.97 -9.88 32.36
CA LEU A 83 7.90 -8.87 32.30
C LEU A 83 6.90 -9.06 33.43
N ASN A 84 7.01 -8.20 34.44
CA ASN A 84 6.07 -8.05 35.55
C ASN A 84 5.74 -6.57 35.74
N ASP A 85 4.81 -6.27 36.66
CA ASP A 85 4.36 -4.89 36.91
C ASP A 85 5.47 -3.94 37.34
N ALA A 86 6.51 -4.43 38.04
CA ALA A 86 7.64 -3.61 38.46
C ALA A 86 8.54 -3.26 37.26
N THR A 87 8.89 -4.25 36.44
CA THR A 87 9.67 -4.06 35.21
C THR A 87 8.94 -3.12 34.25
N LEU A 88 7.63 -3.26 34.07
CA LEU A 88 6.83 -2.37 33.23
C LEU A 88 6.81 -0.92 33.73
N ARG A 89 6.83 -0.69 35.05
CA ARG A 89 6.95 0.66 35.61
C ARG A 89 8.29 1.29 35.27
N THR A 90 9.39 0.55 35.41
CA THR A 90 10.73 1.03 35.05
C THR A 90 10.83 1.36 33.56
N ILE A 91 10.38 0.44 32.69
CA ILE A 91 10.38 0.64 31.23
C ILE A 91 9.59 1.90 30.85
N ARG A 92 8.42 2.14 31.47
CA ARG A 92 7.63 3.35 31.19
C ARG A 92 8.32 4.64 31.62
N GLN A 93 9.18 4.59 32.61
CA GLN A 93 9.96 5.75 33.08
C GLN A 93 11.16 6.02 32.18
N GLU A 94 11.88 4.97 31.78
CA GLU A 94 13.09 5.07 30.97
C GLU A 94 12.78 5.29 29.48
N HIS A 95 11.74 4.63 28.98
CA HIS A 95 11.30 4.63 27.57
C HIS A 95 9.84 5.10 27.44
N PRO A 96 9.54 6.39 27.66
CA PRO A 96 8.18 6.90 27.59
C PRO A 96 7.62 6.83 26.16
N ALA A 97 6.66 5.95 25.96
CA ALA A 97 5.95 5.74 24.70
C ALA A 97 4.42 5.81 24.85
N ASP A 98 3.74 6.08 23.73
CA ASP A 98 2.28 6.07 23.65
C ASP A 98 1.74 4.63 23.62
N VAL A 99 2.51 3.71 23.02
CA VAL A 99 2.23 2.28 22.95
C VAL A 99 3.49 1.45 23.20
N TYR A 100 3.34 0.28 23.80
CA TYR A 100 4.44 -0.66 24.06
C TYR A 100 4.19 -1.94 23.29
N ILE A 101 5.18 -2.38 22.51
CA ILE A 101 5.05 -3.49 21.56
C ILE A 101 5.81 -4.70 22.08
N GLY A 102 5.10 -5.82 22.14
CA GLY A 102 5.64 -7.15 22.42
C GLY A 102 5.57 -8.03 21.18
N VAL A 103 6.65 -8.74 20.87
CA VAL A 103 6.69 -9.68 19.73
C VAL A 103 6.65 -11.10 20.28
N ASN A 104 5.48 -11.75 20.25
CA ASN A 104 5.25 -13.01 20.98
C ASN A 104 5.74 -14.29 20.28
N ALA A 105 6.12 -14.25 19.00
CA ALA A 105 6.57 -15.43 18.27
C ALA A 105 7.52 -15.06 17.13
N PHE A 106 8.78 -15.50 17.25
CA PHE A 106 9.77 -15.49 16.19
C PHE A 106 10.61 -16.77 16.28
N SER A 107 10.50 -17.70 15.32
CA SER A 107 11.34 -18.91 15.30
C SER A 107 12.21 -18.94 14.05
N CYS A 108 13.53 -18.87 14.24
CA CYS A 108 14.50 -19.21 13.20
C CYS A 108 14.73 -20.72 13.09
N SER A 109 14.51 -21.49 14.17
CA SER A 109 14.81 -22.91 14.18
C SER A 109 13.78 -23.70 13.36
N GLY A 110 14.27 -24.53 12.45
CA GLY A 110 13.42 -25.37 11.61
C GLY A 110 12.78 -26.56 12.32
N THR A 111 12.86 -26.63 13.67
CA THR A 111 12.31 -27.73 14.47
C THR A 111 10.81 -27.60 14.71
N GLN A 112 10.24 -26.40 14.53
CA GLN A 112 8.79 -26.20 14.51
C GLN A 112 8.28 -26.04 13.06
N SER A 113 7.66 -27.09 12.53
CA SER A 113 7.01 -27.08 11.22
C SER A 113 5.65 -26.35 11.22
N SER A 114 5.53 -25.24 11.96
CA SER A 114 4.26 -24.53 12.12
C SER A 114 4.29 -23.07 11.68
N GLY A 115 5.45 -22.51 11.34
CA GLY A 115 5.56 -21.18 10.72
C GLY A 115 5.65 -21.31 9.20
N GLU A 116 4.80 -20.57 8.48
CA GLU A 116 4.86 -20.41 7.02
C GLU A 116 6.18 -19.72 6.64
N GLY A 117 7.27 -20.50 6.52
CA GLY A 117 8.60 -19.98 6.17
C GLY A 117 9.72 -21.01 6.31
N THR A 118 9.48 -22.12 7.01
CA THR A 118 10.54 -23.10 7.25
C THR A 118 10.78 -23.99 6.03
N SER A 119 11.95 -23.86 5.40
CA SER A 119 12.42 -24.83 4.42
C SER A 119 12.90 -26.10 5.13
N PRO A 120 12.46 -27.32 4.74
CA PRO A 120 12.94 -28.59 5.30
C PRO A 120 14.46 -28.84 5.16
N ARG A 121 15.18 -27.96 4.46
CA ARG A 121 16.62 -28.08 4.17
C ARG A 121 17.54 -27.51 5.25
N ALA A 122 17.03 -26.80 6.25
CA ALA A 122 17.88 -26.13 7.25
C ALA A 122 18.80 -27.11 8.03
N VAL A 123 18.37 -28.36 8.21
CA VAL A 123 19.13 -29.39 8.93
C VAL A 123 20.33 -29.92 8.12
N SER A 124 20.31 -29.75 6.79
CA SER A 124 21.40 -30.19 5.88
C SER A 124 22.37 -29.07 5.47
N LEU A 125 22.12 -27.84 5.92
CA LEU A 125 22.97 -26.70 5.61
C LEU A 125 24.26 -26.73 6.44
N SER A 126 25.35 -26.22 5.88
CA SER A 126 26.55 -25.88 6.65
C SER A 126 26.25 -24.81 7.70
N GLU A 127 27.13 -24.64 8.69
CA GLU A 127 26.96 -23.63 9.73
C GLU A 127 26.83 -22.21 9.16
N GLU A 128 27.68 -21.86 8.17
CA GLU A 128 27.63 -20.57 7.48
C GLU A 128 26.31 -20.37 6.70
N GLU A 129 25.83 -21.40 6.01
CA GLU A 129 24.56 -21.35 5.28
C GLU A 129 23.35 -21.23 6.22
N ARG A 130 23.39 -21.89 7.39
CA ARG A 130 22.36 -21.73 8.42
C ARG A 130 22.36 -20.32 9.00
N ASP A 131 23.53 -19.76 9.28
CA ASP A 131 23.65 -18.41 9.83
C ASP A 131 23.04 -17.36 8.89
N VAL A 132 23.37 -17.42 7.60
CA VAL A 132 22.80 -16.55 6.57
C VAL A 132 21.28 -16.74 6.45
N ALA A 133 20.80 -17.98 6.47
CA ALA A 133 19.37 -18.28 6.40
C ALA A 133 18.60 -17.71 7.60
N TYR A 134 19.17 -17.80 8.81
CA TYR A 134 18.56 -17.24 10.02
C TYR A 134 18.59 -15.71 10.05
N GLU A 135 19.64 -15.09 9.54
CA GLU A 135 19.68 -13.63 9.39
C GLU A 135 18.60 -13.15 8.41
N GLN A 136 18.44 -13.84 7.27
CA GLN A 136 17.38 -13.53 6.31
C GLN A 136 15.98 -13.73 6.89
N ALA A 137 15.76 -14.81 7.65
CA ALA A 137 14.49 -15.06 8.34
C ALA A 137 14.16 -13.95 9.35
N ALA A 138 15.14 -13.51 10.14
CA ALA A 138 14.98 -12.38 11.07
C ALA A 138 14.59 -11.08 10.37
N ARG A 139 15.24 -10.78 9.24
CA ARG A 139 14.93 -9.60 8.44
C ARG A 139 13.52 -9.66 7.83
N TYR A 140 13.12 -10.83 7.32
CA TYR A 140 11.79 -11.01 6.75
C TYR A 140 10.69 -10.86 7.81
N ALA A 141 10.85 -11.51 8.97
CA ALA A 141 9.89 -11.39 10.06
C ALA A 141 9.80 -9.94 10.58
N ALA A 142 10.92 -9.22 10.67
CA ALA A 142 10.95 -7.83 11.06
C ALA A 142 10.19 -6.93 10.09
N LEU A 143 10.31 -7.20 8.78
CA LEU A 143 9.56 -6.48 7.74
C LEU A 143 8.07 -6.75 7.87
N ASP A 144 7.67 -8.02 8.00
CA ASP A 144 6.27 -8.42 8.14
C ASP A 144 5.62 -7.81 9.39
N ALA A 145 6.33 -7.83 10.53
CA ALA A 145 5.87 -7.19 11.76
C ALA A 145 5.73 -5.66 11.62
N ALA A 146 6.67 -5.00 10.94
CA ALA A 146 6.58 -3.56 10.68
C ALA A 146 5.39 -3.23 9.75
N ASP A 147 5.18 -4.03 8.71
CA ASP A 147 4.06 -3.92 7.77
C ASP A 147 2.68 -4.15 8.42
N ALA A 148 2.66 -4.85 9.56
CA ALA A 148 1.47 -5.13 10.33
C ALA A 148 1.00 -3.93 11.16
N ILE A 149 1.89 -2.98 11.48
CA ILE A 149 1.60 -1.81 12.34
C ILE A 149 1.79 -0.46 11.65
N THR A 150 2.40 -0.43 10.46
CA THR A 150 2.64 0.80 9.71
C THR A 150 1.69 0.93 8.51
N PRO A 151 1.09 2.11 8.29
CA PRO A 151 0.25 2.34 7.13
C PRO A 151 1.10 2.31 5.86
N ARG A 152 0.56 1.74 4.79
CA ARG A 152 1.22 1.68 3.49
C ARG A 152 0.67 2.75 2.56
N THR A 153 1.56 3.38 1.81
CA THR A 153 1.18 4.39 0.82
C THR A 153 1.28 3.78 -0.57
N VAL A 154 0.17 3.72 -1.30
CA VAL A 154 0.09 3.15 -2.64
C VAL A 154 -0.31 4.23 -3.63
N ARG A 155 0.40 4.28 -4.77
CA ARG A 155 0.04 5.14 -5.90
C ARG A 155 -0.91 4.37 -6.80
N GLU A 156 -2.13 4.85 -6.93
CA GLU A 156 -3.15 4.29 -7.81
C GLU A 156 -3.31 5.14 -9.05
N SER A 157 -3.64 4.49 -10.17
CA SER A 157 -3.96 5.17 -11.42
C SER A 157 -5.16 4.51 -12.07
N ILE A 158 -6.16 5.31 -12.41
CA ILE A 158 -7.37 4.86 -13.09
C ILE A 158 -7.36 5.47 -14.49
N GLU A 159 -7.42 4.60 -15.49
CA GLU A 159 -7.58 5.00 -16.89
C GLU A 159 -8.99 5.51 -17.12
N LEU A 160 -9.09 6.65 -17.80
CA LEU A 160 -10.34 7.34 -18.05
C LEU A 160 -10.88 6.97 -19.43
N ASP A 161 -12.19 7.04 -19.57
CA ASP A 161 -12.89 6.81 -20.82
C ASP A 161 -12.94 8.10 -21.65
N ASP A 162 -12.23 8.12 -22.77
CA ASP A 162 -12.11 9.26 -23.67
C ASP A 162 -13.37 9.54 -24.50
N THR A 163 -14.33 8.61 -24.50
CA THR A 163 -15.65 8.80 -25.14
C THR A 163 -16.59 9.68 -24.29
N ALA A 164 -16.18 10.04 -23.07
CA ALA A 164 -16.99 10.88 -22.20
C ALA A 164 -17.16 12.31 -22.78
N PRO A 165 -18.37 12.89 -22.70
CA PRO A 165 -18.56 14.29 -23.09
C PRO A 165 -17.70 15.23 -22.21
N ALA A 166 -17.14 16.27 -22.84
CA ALA A 166 -16.20 17.20 -22.21
C ALA A 166 -14.90 16.54 -21.66
N PHE A 167 -14.45 15.45 -22.30
CA PHE A 167 -13.22 14.75 -21.90
C PHE A 167 -11.98 15.65 -21.92
N ASP A 168 -11.69 16.31 -23.04
CA ASP A 168 -10.48 17.13 -23.21
C ASP A 168 -10.35 18.26 -22.17
N GLN A 169 -11.46 18.89 -21.83
CA GLN A 169 -11.50 19.92 -20.79
C GLN A 169 -11.26 19.32 -19.40
N GLY A 170 -11.88 18.16 -19.12
CA GLY A 170 -11.70 17.45 -17.87
C GLY A 170 -10.28 16.95 -17.67
N ILE A 171 -9.66 16.34 -18.69
CA ILE A 171 -8.28 15.87 -18.59
C ILE A 171 -7.28 17.03 -18.48
N GLY A 172 -7.55 18.17 -19.13
CA GLY A 172 -6.76 19.39 -18.93
C GLY A 172 -6.74 19.85 -17.48
N LEU A 173 -7.89 19.78 -16.79
CA LEU A 173 -7.98 20.09 -15.36
C LEU A 173 -7.27 19.04 -14.49
N ILE A 174 -7.39 17.76 -14.80
CA ILE A 174 -6.69 16.68 -14.08
C ILE A 174 -5.17 16.82 -14.22
N ASN A 175 -4.67 17.05 -15.43
CA ASN A 175 -3.24 17.25 -15.69
C ASN A 175 -2.69 18.50 -15.00
N ALA A 176 -3.54 19.52 -14.77
CA ALA A 176 -3.21 20.69 -13.97
C ALA A 176 -3.39 20.47 -12.45
N ASN A 177 -3.63 19.23 -12.00
CA ASN A 177 -3.90 18.85 -10.61
C ASN A 177 -5.13 19.55 -9.98
N ARG A 178 -6.11 19.94 -10.82
CA ARG A 178 -7.35 20.64 -10.43
C ARG A 178 -8.54 19.68 -10.38
N LEU A 179 -8.42 18.61 -9.60
CA LEU A 179 -9.40 17.52 -9.53
C LEU A 179 -10.82 17.98 -9.14
N THR A 180 -10.94 18.89 -8.17
CA THR A 180 -12.25 19.43 -7.75
C THR A 180 -12.94 20.21 -8.86
N GLU A 181 -12.18 20.87 -9.74
CA GLU A 181 -12.76 21.60 -10.87
C GLU A 181 -13.16 20.64 -11.99
N ALA A 182 -12.37 19.59 -12.24
CA ALA A 182 -12.76 18.52 -13.15
C ALA A 182 -14.06 17.84 -12.70
N GLN A 183 -14.20 17.56 -11.40
CA GLN A 183 -15.43 17.02 -10.81
C GLN A 183 -16.62 17.94 -11.08
N LYS A 184 -16.51 19.25 -10.78
CA LYS A 184 -17.59 20.23 -11.01
C LYS A 184 -17.98 20.35 -12.48
N LEU A 185 -16.99 20.39 -13.37
CA LEU A 185 -17.20 20.42 -14.82
C LEU A 185 -18.01 19.20 -15.26
N TRP A 186 -17.53 18.00 -14.94
CA TRP A 186 -18.19 16.76 -15.35
C TRP A 186 -19.54 16.56 -14.68
N GLN A 187 -19.74 16.98 -13.42
CA GLN A 187 -21.07 16.99 -12.81
C GLN A 187 -22.04 17.92 -13.56
N ALA A 188 -21.57 19.08 -14.03
CA ALA A 188 -22.38 19.98 -14.86
C ALA A 188 -22.71 19.39 -16.22
N THR A 189 -21.73 18.73 -16.86
CA THR A 189 -21.93 18.00 -18.11
C THR A 189 -22.94 16.87 -17.94
N LEU A 190 -22.85 16.09 -16.85
CA LEU A 190 -23.74 14.96 -16.58
C LEU A 190 -25.20 15.40 -16.40
N ARG A 191 -25.45 16.61 -15.88
CA ARG A 191 -26.83 17.15 -15.78
C ARG A 191 -27.51 17.28 -17.14
N ARG A 192 -26.73 17.52 -18.21
CA ARG A 192 -27.18 17.62 -19.61
C ARG A 192 -27.16 16.24 -20.29
N GLU A 193 -26.10 15.48 -20.04
CA GLU A 193 -25.83 14.16 -20.63
C GLU A 193 -26.13 13.01 -19.64
N ARG A 194 -27.38 12.95 -19.16
CA ARG A 194 -27.76 12.13 -17.98
C ARG A 194 -27.51 10.63 -18.10
N GLN A 195 -27.36 10.11 -19.32
CA GLN A 195 -27.18 8.68 -19.60
C GLN A 195 -25.77 8.34 -20.07
N SER A 196 -24.79 9.24 -19.92
CA SER A 196 -23.40 8.94 -20.29
C SER A 196 -22.76 7.97 -19.28
N ALA A 197 -22.59 6.71 -19.67
CA ALA A 197 -21.89 5.72 -18.86
C ALA A 197 -20.40 6.09 -18.68
N ALA A 198 -19.74 6.54 -19.75
CA ALA A 198 -18.35 7.00 -19.73
C ALA A 198 -18.12 8.17 -18.77
N LEU A 199 -19.04 9.15 -18.73
CA LEU A 199 -18.92 10.27 -17.79
C LEU A 199 -19.13 9.84 -16.34
N ASN A 200 -20.07 8.93 -16.08
CA ASN A 200 -20.24 8.33 -14.75
C ASN A 200 -18.97 7.60 -14.32
N PHE A 201 -18.35 6.84 -15.22
CA PHE A 201 -17.08 6.15 -14.93
C PHE A 201 -15.96 7.15 -14.60
N ASN A 202 -15.77 8.19 -15.41
CA ASN A 202 -14.74 9.21 -15.17
C ASN A 202 -14.98 10.01 -13.88
N LEU A 203 -16.24 10.36 -13.58
CA LEU A 203 -16.61 11.00 -12.32
C LEU A 203 -16.31 10.11 -11.11
N SER A 204 -16.53 8.79 -11.23
CA SER A 204 -16.20 7.86 -10.15
C SER A 204 -14.70 7.88 -9.83
N ALA A 205 -13.85 7.86 -10.86
CA ALA A 205 -12.40 7.88 -10.72
C ALA A 205 -11.90 9.18 -10.07
N VAL A 206 -12.48 10.33 -10.44
CA VAL A 206 -12.14 11.62 -9.83
C VAL A 206 -12.66 11.73 -8.40
N CYS A 207 -13.86 11.23 -8.10
CA CYS A 207 -14.38 11.19 -6.73
C CYS A 207 -13.50 10.32 -5.83
N GLU A 208 -13.04 9.16 -6.34
CA GLU A 208 -12.13 8.28 -5.61
C GLU A 208 -10.79 8.98 -5.33
N ALA A 209 -10.23 9.66 -6.33
CA ALA A 209 -8.99 10.44 -6.19
C ALA A 209 -9.12 11.60 -5.18
N LEU A 210 -10.32 12.16 -5.02
CA LEU A 210 -10.65 13.19 -4.02
C LEU A 210 -10.98 12.61 -2.64
N GLY A 211 -11.03 11.29 -2.49
CA GLY A 211 -11.38 10.62 -1.24
C GLY A 211 -12.89 10.49 -0.97
N ASP A 212 -13.74 10.94 -1.89
CA ASP A 212 -15.20 10.81 -1.79
C ASP A 212 -15.65 9.41 -2.26
N MET A 213 -15.39 8.41 -1.39
CA MET A 213 -15.68 7.01 -1.69
C MET A 213 -17.18 6.75 -1.92
N LYS A 214 -18.05 7.53 -1.29
CA LYS A 214 -19.50 7.37 -1.43
C LYS A 214 -19.94 7.75 -2.84
N SER A 215 -19.60 8.96 -3.30
CA SER A 215 -19.96 9.38 -4.65
C SER A 215 -19.21 8.58 -5.72
N ALA A 216 -17.96 8.15 -5.44
CA ALA A 216 -17.25 7.24 -6.33
C ALA A 216 -18.04 5.95 -6.59
N GLU A 217 -18.52 5.29 -5.53
CA GLU A 217 -19.32 4.06 -5.66
C GLU A 217 -20.64 4.30 -6.43
N GLU A 218 -21.34 5.39 -6.12
CA GLU A 218 -22.62 5.74 -6.76
C GLU A 218 -22.46 5.93 -8.27
N TYR A 219 -21.46 6.71 -8.71
CA TYR A 219 -21.20 6.94 -10.11
C TYR A 219 -20.69 5.68 -10.83
N LEU A 220 -19.83 4.89 -10.20
CA LEU A 220 -19.29 3.68 -10.81
C LEU A 220 -20.38 2.62 -11.03
N ARG A 221 -21.29 2.46 -10.05
CA ARG A 221 -22.48 1.61 -10.21
C ARG A 221 -23.42 2.12 -11.31
N ALA A 222 -23.56 3.43 -11.45
CA ALA A 222 -24.35 4.02 -12.54
C ALA A 222 -23.73 3.73 -13.92
N ALA A 223 -22.40 3.81 -14.05
CA ALA A 223 -21.69 3.46 -15.28
C ALA A 223 -21.93 2.00 -15.69
N VAL A 224 -21.79 1.06 -14.75
CA VAL A 224 -22.06 -0.37 -14.98
C VAL A 224 -23.52 -0.62 -15.35
N ARG A 225 -24.47 0.06 -14.71
CA ARG A 225 -25.90 -0.08 -15.03
C ARG A 225 -26.25 0.44 -16.42
N LEU A 226 -25.64 1.55 -16.83
CA LEU A 226 -25.90 2.18 -18.13
C LEU A 226 -25.21 1.43 -19.29
N SER A 227 -24.07 0.78 -19.03
CA SER A 227 -23.35 -0.03 -20.02
C SER A 227 -22.89 -1.37 -19.42
N PRO A 228 -23.81 -2.34 -19.25
CA PRO A 228 -23.49 -3.62 -18.60
C PRO A 228 -22.54 -4.51 -19.42
N ALA A 229 -22.42 -4.26 -20.72
CA ALA A 229 -21.49 -4.97 -21.60
C ALA A 229 -20.05 -4.41 -21.53
N GLU A 230 -19.87 -3.18 -21.04
CA GLU A 230 -18.54 -2.59 -20.89
C GLU A 230 -17.80 -3.20 -19.70
N THR A 231 -16.86 -4.08 -20.01
CA THR A 231 -16.14 -4.87 -19.01
C THR A 231 -15.19 -4.01 -18.18
N ARG A 232 -14.68 -2.88 -18.73
CA ARG A 232 -13.83 -1.95 -17.97
C ARG A 232 -14.55 -1.38 -16.76
N TYR A 233 -15.82 -1.02 -16.89
CA TYR A 233 -16.58 -0.45 -15.77
C TYR A 233 -16.86 -1.49 -14.69
N ARG A 234 -17.19 -2.72 -15.08
CA ARG A 234 -17.37 -3.83 -14.13
C ARG A 234 -16.08 -4.15 -13.38
N PHE A 235 -14.96 -4.28 -14.10
CA PHE A 235 -13.65 -4.49 -13.48
C PHE A 235 -13.28 -3.34 -12.53
N GLY A 236 -13.58 -2.09 -12.93
CA GLY A 236 -13.43 -0.92 -12.08
C GLY A 236 -14.22 -1.02 -10.78
N LEU A 237 -15.50 -1.43 -10.86
CA LEU A 237 -16.37 -1.61 -9.68
C LEU A 237 -15.87 -2.71 -8.76
N ASP A 238 -15.50 -3.87 -9.31
CA ASP A 238 -14.99 -4.99 -8.53
C ASP A 238 -13.70 -4.60 -7.79
N SER A 239 -12.79 -3.94 -8.50
CA SER A 239 -11.54 -3.44 -7.92
C SER A 239 -11.80 -2.39 -6.83
N PHE A 240 -12.71 -1.43 -7.08
CA PHE A 240 -13.12 -0.44 -6.09
C PHE A 240 -13.68 -1.09 -4.82
N LEU A 241 -14.59 -2.07 -4.96
CA LEU A 241 -15.19 -2.74 -3.82
C LEU A 241 -14.17 -3.57 -3.05
N GLN A 242 -13.27 -4.29 -3.73
CA GLN A 242 -12.21 -5.05 -3.09
C GLN A 242 -11.28 -4.15 -2.27
N ARG A 243 -10.86 -3.01 -2.83
CA ARG A 243 -9.98 -2.05 -2.13
C ARG A 243 -10.65 -1.41 -0.92
N ASN A 244 -11.94 -1.08 -1.00
CA ASN A 244 -12.66 -0.38 0.07
C ASN A 244 -13.33 -1.31 1.10
N ALA A 245 -13.53 -2.59 0.79
CA ALA A 245 -13.99 -3.57 1.79
C ALA A 245 -12.95 -3.78 2.91
N MET A 246 -11.66 -3.68 2.58
CA MET A 246 -10.55 -3.79 3.53
C MET A 246 -10.46 -2.61 4.50
N GLN A 247 -11.10 -1.48 4.21
CA GLN A 247 -11.09 -0.27 5.04
C GLN A 247 -12.28 -0.17 6.00
N ARG A 248 -13.31 -1.02 5.83
CA ARG A 248 -14.53 -1.00 6.65
C ARG A 248 -14.50 -2.01 7.81
N LYS A 249 -13.44 -2.83 7.92
CA LYS A 249 -13.20 -3.77 9.01
C LYS A 249 -12.18 -3.17 9.96
#